data_AF-A0A925K852-F1
#
_entry.id   AF-A0A925K852-F1
#
_cell.length_a   1.000
_cell.length_b   1.000
_cell.length_c   1.000
_cell.angle_alpha   90.00
_cell.angle_beta   90.00
_cell.angle_gamma   90.00
#
_symmetry.space_group_name_H-M   'P 1'
#
loop_
_entity.id
_entity.type
_entity.pdbx_description
1 polymer ?
#
loop_
_entity_poly.entity_id
_entity_poly.type
_entity_poly.pdbx_seq_one_letter_code
_entity_poly.pdbx_strand_id
1 'polypeptide(L)'
;MSNDLKNILSNLNKDVEQEKLLEYLNRTLSTEEQHAMETHLNDDPFMSDAMDGLSQLQAPDKISLMVYQLNKELKNQLEKKKKRKKRVITETPWLYYTVILLLLLAVVGYLVIKKITS
;
A
#
# COMPACT_ATOMS: atom_id res chain seq x y z
N MET A 1 -10.89 -12.80 -10.48
CA MET A 1 -11.50 -11.76 -9.62
C MET A 1 -10.63 -10.52 -9.39
N SER A 2 -9.34 -10.49 -9.76
CA SER A 2 -8.48 -9.31 -9.58
C SER A 2 -8.57 -8.26 -10.71
N ASN A 3 -9.07 -8.66 -11.88
CA ASN A 3 -9.02 -7.83 -13.08
C ASN A 3 -10.14 -6.78 -13.10
N ASP A 4 -11.30 -7.09 -12.51
CA ASP A 4 -12.45 -6.16 -12.41
C ASP A 4 -12.16 -4.99 -11.48
N LEU A 5 -11.55 -5.25 -10.31
CA LEU A 5 -11.12 -4.20 -9.38
C LEU A 5 -10.08 -3.26 -10.00
N LYS A 6 -9.24 -3.79 -10.90
CA LYS A 6 -8.20 -3.00 -11.58
C LYS A 6 -8.83 -2.02 -12.57
N ASN A 7 -9.87 -2.42 -13.30
CA ASN A 7 -10.60 -1.55 -14.23
C ASN A 7 -11.35 -0.42 -13.50
N ILE A 8 -11.99 -0.72 -12.36
CA ILE A 8 -12.72 0.28 -11.56
C ILE A 8 -11.77 1.36 -11.01
N LEU A 9 -10.54 0.98 -10.64
CA LEU A 9 -9.54 1.91 -10.12
C LEU A 9 -8.74 2.66 -11.20
N SER A 10 -8.78 2.20 -12.46
CA SER A 10 -8.01 2.79 -13.56
C SER A 10 -8.72 3.97 -14.22
N ASN A 11 -10.05 4.03 -14.12
CA ASN A 11 -10.86 5.13 -14.67
C ASN A 11 -11.09 6.26 -13.66
N LEU A 12 -10.72 6.04 -12.39
CA LEU A 12 -10.77 7.06 -11.36
C LEU A 12 -9.46 7.86 -11.48
N ASN A 13 -9.50 9.01 -12.15
CA ASN A 13 -8.37 9.94 -12.19
C ASN A 13 -8.32 10.69 -10.85
N LYS A 14 -8.02 9.92 -9.79
CA LYS A 14 -8.31 10.22 -8.37
C LYS A 14 -7.77 11.55 -7.89
N ASP A 15 -6.61 11.94 -8.37
CA ASP A 15 -5.90 13.08 -7.79
C ASP A 15 -6.54 14.41 -8.20
N VAL A 16 -7.03 14.52 -9.44
CA VAL A 16 -7.64 15.76 -9.97
C VAL A 16 -9.12 15.89 -9.56
N GLU A 17 -9.82 14.76 -9.43
CA GLU A 17 -11.24 14.75 -9.03
C GLU A 17 -11.40 14.93 -7.52
N GLN A 18 -10.51 14.35 -6.71
CA GLN A 18 -10.60 14.45 -5.25
C GLN A 18 -10.33 15.87 -4.74
N GLU A 19 -9.39 16.60 -5.35
CA GLU A 19 -9.11 17.99 -5.01
C GLU A 19 -10.32 18.89 -5.30
N LYS A 20 -10.93 18.74 -6.47
CA LYS A 20 -12.14 19.49 -6.86
C LYS A 20 -13.36 19.17 -5.99
N LEU A 21 -13.53 17.91 -5.56
CA LEU A 21 -14.60 17.52 -4.64
C LEU A 21 -14.44 18.18 -3.26
N LEU A 22 -13.21 18.30 -2.76
CA LEU A 22 -12.92 19.00 -1.51
C LEU A 22 -13.17 20.50 -1.62
N GLU A 23 -12.81 21.12 -2.74
CA GLU A 23 -13.12 22.54 -3.01
C GLU A 23 -14.64 22.79 -3.07
N TYR A 24 -15.41 21.84 -3.60
CA TYR A 24 -16.87 21.94 -3.70
C TYR A 24 -17.52 21.88 -2.33
N LEU A 25 -17.10 20.92 -1.51
CA LEU A 25 -17.55 20.81 -0.12
C LEU A 25 -17.18 22.06 0.71
N ASN A 26 -16.03 22.68 0.43
CA ASN A 26 -15.58 23.90 1.11
C ASN A 26 -16.21 25.19 0.55
N ARG A 27 -17.12 25.11 -0.43
CA ARG A 27 -17.77 26.26 -1.10
C ARG A 27 -16.79 27.25 -1.73
N THR A 28 -15.61 26.80 -2.15
CA THR A 28 -14.58 27.66 -2.76
C THR A 28 -14.68 27.74 -4.28
N LEU A 29 -15.49 26.89 -4.92
CA LEU A 29 -15.76 26.94 -6.36
C LEU A 29 -16.79 28.01 -6.73
N SER A 30 -16.63 28.58 -7.94
CA SER A 30 -17.64 29.46 -8.52
C SER A 30 -18.93 28.70 -8.83
N THR A 31 -20.06 29.42 -8.90
CA THR A 31 -21.38 28.83 -9.17
C THR A 31 -21.46 28.10 -10.51
N GLU A 32 -20.67 28.50 -11.50
CA GLU A 32 -20.62 27.87 -12.83
C GLU A 32 -19.88 26.52 -12.77
N GLU A 33 -18.78 26.45 -12.01
CA GLU A 33 -17.99 25.23 -11.83
C GLU A 33 -18.70 24.21 -10.93
N GLN A 34 -19.46 24.68 -9.95
CA GLN A 34 -20.33 23.83 -9.12
C GLN A 34 -21.38 23.11 -9.97
N HIS A 35 -22.04 23.82 -10.87
CA HIS A 35 -23.10 23.26 -11.71
C HIS A 35 -22.56 22.27 -12.76
N ALA A 36 -21.36 22.53 -13.29
CA ALA A 36 -20.66 21.60 -14.17
C ALA A 36 -20.26 20.31 -13.43
N MET A 37 -19.82 20.43 -12.18
CA MET A 37 -19.53 19.29 -11.32
C MET A 37 -20.78 18.48 -10.96
N GLU A 38 -21.88 19.14 -10.56
CA GLU A 38 -23.14 18.45 -10.25
C GLU A 38 -23.67 17.65 -11.45
N THR A 39 -23.51 18.18 -12.66
CA THR A 39 -23.86 17.48 -13.91
C THR A 39 -23.00 16.22 -14.09
N HIS A 40 -21.68 16.34 -13.91
CA HIS A 40 -20.75 15.21 -13.98
C HIS A 40 -20.96 14.17 -12.88
N LEU A 41 -21.36 14.59 -11.68
CA LEU A 41 -21.60 13.69 -10.54
C LEU A 41 -22.93 12.94 -10.67
N ASN A 42 -23.94 13.54 -11.33
CA ASN A 42 -25.23 12.88 -11.59
C ASN A 42 -25.13 11.77 -12.65
N ASP A 43 -24.12 11.81 -13.52
CA ASP A 43 -23.88 10.76 -14.52
C ASP A 43 -23.33 9.45 -13.90
N ASP A 44 -22.83 9.49 -12.67
CA ASP A 44 -22.35 8.32 -11.93
C ASP A 44 -23.20 8.05 -10.66
N PRO A 45 -24.06 7.01 -10.67
CA PRO A 45 -24.86 6.62 -9.52
C PRO A 45 -24.05 6.39 -8.23
N PHE A 46 -22.78 5.98 -8.36
CA PHE A 46 -21.89 5.76 -7.21
C PHE A 46 -21.38 7.08 -6.62
N MET A 47 -21.10 8.08 -7.46
CA MET A 47 -20.69 9.41 -6.99
C MET A 47 -21.84 10.17 -6.33
N SER A 48 -23.05 10.05 -6.88
CA SER A 48 -24.26 10.63 -6.30
C SER A 48 -24.53 10.10 -4.88
N ASP A 49 -24.48 8.78 -4.68
CA ASP A 49 -24.66 8.13 -3.38
C ASP A 49 -23.53 8.50 -2.39
N ALA A 50 -22.28 8.57 -2.86
CA ALA A 50 -21.15 9.02 -2.04
C ALA A 50 -21.28 10.48 -1.59
N MET A 51 -21.81 11.35 -2.44
CA MET A 51 -22.04 12.76 -2.12
C MET A 51 -23.16 12.93 -1.08
N ASP A 52 -24.24 12.16 -1.20
CA ASP A 52 -25.29 12.13 -0.18
C ASP A 52 -24.72 11.71 1.18
N GLY A 53 -23.92 10.64 1.23
CA GLY A 53 -23.22 10.22 2.45
C GLY A 53 -22.25 11.26 3.02
N LEU A 54 -21.53 11.99 2.17
CA LEU A 54 -20.65 13.09 2.59
C LEU A 54 -21.45 14.28 3.14
N SER A 55 -22.60 14.60 2.53
CA SER A 55 -23.47 15.72 2.96
C SER A 55 -24.08 15.50 4.34
N GLN A 56 -24.28 14.24 4.73
CA GLN A 56 -24.77 13.86 6.06
C GLN A 56 -23.72 14.10 7.17
N LEU A 57 -22.46 14.36 6.83
CA LEU A 57 -21.42 14.69 7.79
C LEU A 57 -21.55 16.16 8.24
N GLN A 58 -21.91 16.36 9.51
CA GLN A 58 -22.15 17.68 10.10
C GLN A 58 -20.90 18.57 10.23
N ALA A 59 -19.70 18.07 9.90
CA ALA A 59 -18.43 18.76 10.10
C ALA A 59 -17.57 18.73 8.83
N PRO A 60 -17.88 19.57 7.83
CA PRO A 60 -17.13 19.62 6.56
C PRO A 60 -15.64 19.90 6.76
N ASP A 61 -15.29 20.75 7.74
CA ASP A 61 -13.89 21.06 8.09
C ASP A 61 -13.08 19.82 8.50
N LYS A 62 -13.74 18.77 9.00
CA LYS A 62 -13.09 17.52 9.42
C LYS A 62 -12.90 16.55 8.25
N ILE A 63 -13.59 16.74 7.13
CA ILE A 63 -13.51 15.85 5.96
C ILE A 63 -12.10 15.89 5.38
N SER A 64 -11.52 17.09 5.22
CA SER A 64 -10.14 17.24 4.72
C SER A 64 -9.11 16.54 5.63
N LEU A 65 -9.24 16.72 6.95
CA LEU A 65 -8.39 16.03 7.93
C LEU A 65 -8.57 14.50 7.88
N MET A 66 -9.80 14.02 7.75
CA MET A 66 -10.12 12.60 7.68
C MET A 66 -9.56 11.97 6.41
N VAL A 67 -9.69 12.63 5.26
CA VAL A 67 -9.08 12.21 3.99
C VAL A 67 -7.55 12.12 4.13
N TYR A 68 -6.93 13.15 4.72
CA TYR A 68 -5.48 13.14 4.99
C TYR A 68 -5.06 11.95 5.86
N GLN A 69 -5.80 11.68 6.95
CA GLN A 69 -5.53 10.57 7.85
C GLN A 69 -5.69 9.21 7.15
N LEU A 70 -6.76 9.04 6.36
CA LEU A 70 -7.00 7.82 5.59
C LEU A 70 -5.87 7.55 4.60
N ASN A 71 -5.46 8.55 3.82
CA ASN A 71 -4.36 8.42 2.87
C ASN A 71 -3.04 8.08 3.57
N LYS A 72 -2.77 8.73 4.71
CA LYS A 72 -1.58 8.46 5.52
C LYS A 72 -1.57 7.03 6.09
N GLU A 73 -2.70 6.56 6.62
CA GLU A 73 -2.82 5.22 7.18
C GLU A 73 -2.71 4.14 6.10
N LEU A 74 -3.33 4.35 4.93
CA LEU A 74 -3.22 3.44 3.79
C LEU A 74 -1.76 3.28 3.33
N LYS A 75 -1.05 4.41 3.15
CA LYS A 75 0.37 4.42 2.79
C LYS A 75 1.21 3.68 3.83
N ASN A 76 0.97 3.94 5.11
CA ASN A 76 1.65 3.27 6.21
C ASN A 76 1.40 1.75 6.20
N GLN A 77 0.18 1.28 5.96
CA GLN A 77 -0.14 -0.14 5.91
C GLN A 77 0.54 -0.84 4.72
N LEU A 78 0.58 -0.19 3.56
CA LEU A 78 1.27 -0.71 2.37
C LEU A 78 2.79 -0.79 2.60
N GLU A 79 3.39 0.25 3.20
CA GLU A 79 4.81 0.23 3.54
C GLU A 79 5.15 -0.82 4.60
N LYS A 80 4.31 -1.00 5.64
CA LYS A 80 4.48 -2.05 6.66
C LYS A 80 4.43 -3.43 6.02
N LYS A 81 3.52 -3.69 5.07
CA LYS A 81 3.47 -4.95 4.31
C LYS A 81 4.71 -5.16 3.44
N LYS A 82 5.24 -4.10 2.81
CA LYS A 82 6.49 -4.14 2.02
C LYS A 82 7.72 -4.42 2.91
N LYS A 83 7.80 -3.81 4.09
CA LYS A 83 8.87 -4.04 5.08
C LYS A 83 8.81 -5.45 5.66
N ARG A 84 7.61 -6.01 5.93
CA ARG A 84 7.46 -7.41 6.38
C ARG A 84 7.95 -8.43 5.33
N LYS A 85 7.67 -8.21 4.04
CA LYS A 85 8.19 -9.09 2.96
C LYS A 85 9.71 -9.03 2.80
N LYS A 86 10.36 -7.90 3.12
CA LYS A 86 11.83 -7.77 3.04
C LYS A 86 12.60 -8.38 4.22
N ARG A 87 11.93 -8.73 5.33
CA ARG A 87 12.59 -9.25 6.55
C ARG A 87 12.65 -10.79 6.63
N VAL A 88 12.42 -11.50 5.53
CA VAL A 88 12.34 -12.98 5.54
C VAL A 88 13.67 -13.66 5.15
N ILE A 89 14.71 -12.90 4.82
CA ILE A 89 16.06 -13.44 4.64
C ILE A 89 16.89 -13.00 5.85
N THR A 90 16.62 -13.61 7.00
CA THR A 90 17.62 -13.66 8.06
C THR A 90 18.64 -14.69 7.60
N GLU A 91 19.73 -14.20 7.00
CA GLU A 91 20.98 -14.94 6.79
C GLU A 91 21.35 -15.58 8.14
N THR A 92 20.97 -16.84 8.39
CA THR A 92 21.25 -17.51 9.66
C THR A 92 22.75 -17.79 9.72
N PRO A 93 23.54 -17.08 10.54
CA PRO A 93 25.00 -17.23 10.57
C PRO A 93 25.42 -18.66 10.94
N TRP A 94 24.52 -19.39 11.60
CA TRP A 94 24.64 -20.81 11.92
C TRP A 94 24.91 -21.71 10.72
N LEU A 95 24.35 -21.41 9.54
CA LEU A 95 24.55 -22.23 8.35
C LEU A 95 26.01 -22.20 7.88
N TYR A 96 26.71 -21.07 8.09
CA TYR A 96 28.14 -20.96 7.79
C TYR A 96 28.99 -21.78 8.77
N TYR A 97 28.66 -21.74 10.06
CA TYR A 97 29.36 -22.52 11.09
C TYR A 97 29.22 -24.04 10.87
N THR A 98 28.04 -24.54 10.49
CA THR A 98 27.84 -25.98 10.24
C THR A 98 28.64 -26.46 9.03
N VAL A 99 28.71 -25.66 7.97
CA VAL A 99 29.50 -25.99 6.77
C VAL A 99 31.00 -26.03 7.07
N ILE A 100 31.52 -25.06 7.83
CA ILE A 100 32.93 -25.05 8.25
C ILE A 100 33.25 -26.27 9.12
N LEU A 101 32.39 -26.58 10.09
CA LEU A 101 32.59 -27.72 10.99
C LEU A 101 32.65 -29.03 10.21
N LEU A 102 31.77 -29.20 9.21
CA LEU A 102 31.72 -30.38 8.36
C LEU A 102 32.99 -30.50 7.49
N LEU A 103 33.46 -29.38 6.91
CA LEU A 103 34.72 -29.36 6.16
C LEU A 103 35.93 -29.71 7.04
N LEU A 104 36.00 -29.18 8.27
CA LEU A 104 37.06 -29.52 9.21
C LEU A 104 37.06 -31.01 9.56
N LEU A 105 35.88 -31.59 9.81
CA LEU A 105 35.74 -33.03 10.06
C LEU A 105 36.21 -33.87 8.87
N ALA A 106 35.88 -33.46 7.64
CA ALA A 106 36.32 -34.15 6.43
C ALA A 106 37.86 -34.11 6.28
N VAL A 107 38.49 -32.95 6.55
CA VAL A 107 39.96 -32.81 6.49
C VAL A 107 40.64 -33.65 7.55
N VAL A 108 40.14 -33.62 8.80
CA VAL A 108 40.71 -34.43 9.89
C VAL A 108 40.54 -35.92 9.59
N GLY A 109 39.37 -36.34 9.12
CA GLY A 109 39.11 -37.74 8.72
C GLY A 109 40.07 -38.19 7.60
N TYR A 110 40.27 -37.35 6.58
CA TYR A 110 41.23 -37.64 5.52
C TYR A 110 42.67 -37.78 6.04
N LEU A 111 43.11 -36.90 6.94
CA LEU A 111 44.45 -36.97 7.53
C LEU A 111 44.65 -38.24 8.37
N VAL A 112 43.64 -38.65 9.13
CA VAL A 112 43.70 -39.89 9.94
C VAL A 112 43.80 -41.11 9.03
N ILE A 113 42.98 -41.19 7.98
CA ILE A 113 43.04 -42.30 7.01
C ILE A 113 44.40 -42.32 6.31
N LYS A 114 44.90 -41.17 5.87
CA LYS A 114 46.22 -41.06 5.23
C LYS A 114 47.35 -41.52 6.17
N LYS A 115 47.29 -41.19 7.46
CA LYS A 115 48.29 -41.59 8.46
C LYS A 115 48.23 -43.08 8.81
N ILE A 116 47.07 -43.72 8.70
CA ILE A 116 46.91 -45.16 8.97
C ILE A 116 47.34 -45.99 7.74
N THR A 117 47.12 -45.48 6.53
CA THR A 117 47.42 -46.18 5.29
C THR A 117 48.86 -45.95 4.77
N SER A 118 49.56 -44.90 5.22
CA SER A 118 50.97 -44.59 4.89
C SER A 118 51.92 -45.01 6.01
#